data_AF-H2XW89-F1
#
_entry.id   AF-H2XW89-F1
#
_cell.length_a   1.000
_cell.length_b   1.000
_cell.length_c   1.000
_cell.angle_alpha   90.00
_cell.angle_beta   90.00
_cell.angle_gamma   90.00
#
_symmetry.space_group_name_H-M   'P 1'
#
loop_
_entity.id
_entity.type
_entity.pdbx_description
1 polymer ?
#
loop_
_entity_poly.entity_id
_entity_poly.type
_entity_poly.pdbx_seq_one_letter_code
_entity_poly.pdbx_strand_id
1 'polypeptide(L)'
;MCTASHLSDYDDFIDVNRVYSLIAVTSATNRSYAICSKAFIKLETSTDINESDRKAYQSLAMDIFSKHEPRDQRHKPELDMKDDNIVVCLVTGRPILDYEFWTCTTCKRSAMSQEMNSRLSCPLCHSSV
;
A
#
# COMPACT_ATOMS: atom_id res chain seq x y z
N MET A 1 -10.27 2.41 -1.52
CA MET A 1 -9.02 1.64 -1.35
C MET A 1 -7.84 2.58 -1.57
N CYS A 2 -7.44 3.34 -0.53
CA CYS A 2 -6.38 4.35 -0.68
C CYS A 2 -5.23 4.06 0.28
N THR A 3 -5.54 3.87 1.57
CA THR A 3 -4.56 3.56 2.63
C THR A 3 -3.75 2.30 2.35
N ALA A 4 -4.40 1.17 2.09
CA ALA A 4 -3.71 -0.09 1.82
C ALA A 4 -2.85 -0.02 0.54
N SER A 5 -3.22 0.82 -0.43
CA SER A 5 -2.44 0.98 -1.65
C SER A 5 -1.09 1.67 -1.43
N HIS A 6 -0.95 2.53 -0.42
CA HIS A 6 0.35 3.12 -0.05
C HIS A 6 1.34 2.09 0.50
N LEU A 7 0.86 0.90 0.89
CA LEU A 7 1.76 -0.15 1.34
C LEU A 7 2.74 -0.57 0.23
N SER A 8 2.38 -0.38 -1.05
CA SER A 8 3.29 -0.64 -2.16
C SER A 8 4.54 0.24 -2.15
N ASP A 9 4.50 1.39 -1.48
CA ASP A 9 5.64 2.31 -1.41
C ASP A 9 6.68 1.83 -0.38
N TYR A 10 6.41 0.75 0.34
CA TYR A 10 7.26 0.19 1.39
C TYR A 10 7.78 -1.20 1.03
N ASP A 11 7.75 -1.61 -0.23
CA ASP A 11 8.30 -2.89 -0.68
C ASP A 11 9.82 -3.00 -0.47
N ASP A 12 10.52 -1.87 -0.37
CA ASP A 12 11.93 -1.81 0.07
C ASP A 12 12.15 -2.21 1.55
N PHE A 13 11.11 -2.11 2.38
CA PHE A 13 11.17 -2.41 3.82
C PHE A 13 10.40 -3.66 4.21
N ILE A 14 9.36 -4.01 3.45
CA ILE A 14 8.44 -5.11 3.71
C ILE A 14 8.44 -6.01 2.49
N ASP A 15 8.59 -7.31 2.72
CA ASP A 15 8.57 -8.32 1.68
C ASP A 15 7.37 -8.18 0.71
N VAL A 16 7.67 -8.28 -0.59
CA VAL A 16 6.72 -8.11 -1.71
C VAL A 16 5.51 -9.03 -1.56
N ASN A 17 5.72 -10.28 -1.12
CA ASN A 17 4.64 -11.23 -0.91
C ASN A 17 3.65 -10.72 0.14
N ARG A 18 4.15 -10.19 1.26
CA ARG A 18 3.31 -9.65 2.33
C ARG A 18 2.58 -8.38 1.92
N VAL A 19 3.28 -7.46 1.25
CA VAL A 19 2.70 -6.19 0.78
C VAL A 19 1.53 -6.46 -0.16
N TYR A 20 1.77 -7.22 -1.23
CA TYR A 20 0.75 -7.40 -2.27
C TYR A 20 -0.34 -8.41 -1.87
N SER A 21 -0.06 -9.37 -0.99
CA SER A 21 -1.11 -10.22 -0.40
C SER A 21 -2.09 -9.41 0.43
N LEU A 22 -1.59 -8.47 1.25
CA LEU A 22 -2.47 -7.62 2.04
C LEU A 22 -3.29 -6.67 1.16
N ILE A 23 -2.68 -6.11 0.11
CA ILE A 23 -3.40 -5.30 -0.90
C ILE A 23 -4.47 -6.14 -1.60
N ALA A 24 -4.16 -7.37 -2.01
CA ALA A 24 -5.11 -8.27 -2.68
C ALA A 24 -6.34 -8.58 -1.79
N VAL A 25 -6.12 -8.98 -0.53
CA VAL A 25 -7.23 -9.31 0.39
C VAL A 25 -8.08 -8.08 0.72
N THR A 26 -7.46 -6.95 1.01
CA THR A 26 -8.18 -5.71 1.34
C THR A 26 -8.93 -5.14 0.14
N SER A 27 -8.38 -5.25 -1.07
CA SER A 27 -9.05 -4.81 -2.30
C SER A 27 -10.20 -5.74 -2.70
N ALA A 28 -10.03 -7.05 -2.57
CA ALA A 28 -11.10 -8.03 -2.82
C ALA A 28 -12.29 -7.80 -1.86
N THR A 29 -12.04 -7.65 -0.57
CA THR A 29 -13.09 -7.39 0.44
C THR A 29 -13.79 -6.04 0.22
N ASN A 30 -13.06 -5.03 -0.26
CA ASN A 30 -13.63 -3.74 -0.62
C ASN A 30 -14.24 -3.69 -2.03
N ARG A 31 -14.24 -4.80 -2.79
CA ARG A 31 -14.71 -4.87 -4.20
C ARG A 31 -14.00 -3.88 -5.13
N SER A 32 -12.74 -3.57 -4.86
CA SER A 32 -11.86 -2.80 -5.75
C SER A 32 -11.04 -3.76 -6.60
N TYR A 33 -11.71 -4.45 -7.53
CA TYR A 33 -11.12 -5.54 -8.31
C TYR A 33 -10.03 -5.08 -9.29
N ALA A 34 -10.00 -3.81 -9.71
CA ALA A 34 -8.89 -3.30 -10.54
C ALA A 34 -7.58 -3.23 -9.75
N ILE A 35 -7.64 -2.82 -8.47
CA ILE A 35 -6.47 -2.82 -7.57
C ILE A 35 -6.09 -4.24 -7.20
N CYS A 36 -7.08 -5.10 -6.94
CA CYS A 36 -6.89 -6.51 -6.64
C CYS A 36 -6.12 -7.23 -7.77
N SER A 37 -6.56 -7.03 -9.01
CA SER A 37 -5.92 -7.63 -10.19
C SER A 37 -4.47 -7.19 -10.33
N LYS A 38 -4.18 -5.89 -10.15
CA LYS A 38 -2.79 -5.38 -10.17
C LYS A 38 -1.92 -6.02 -9.08
N ALA A 39 -2.48 -6.27 -7.90
CA ALA A 39 -1.75 -6.93 -6.82
C ALA A 39 -1.43 -8.39 -7.16
N PHE A 40 -2.39 -9.14 -7.70
CA PHE A 40 -2.16 -10.52 -8.17
C PHE A 40 -1.12 -10.59 -9.29
N ILE A 41 -1.17 -9.68 -10.28
CA ILE A 41 -0.15 -9.61 -11.34
C ILE A 41 1.26 -9.44 -10.74
N LYS A 42 1.40 -8.59 -9.72
CA LYS A 42 2.71 -8.39 -9.07
C LYS A 42 3.15 -9.63 -8.29
N LEU A 43 2.24 -10.33 -7.62
CA LEU A 43 2.53 -11.60 -6.93
C LEU A 43 2.95 -12.71 -7.91
N GLU A 44 2.31 -12.78 -9.08
CA GLU A 44 2.61 -13.77 -10.11
C GLU A 44 3.94 -13.49 -10.85
N THR A 45 4.32 -12.22 -10.98
CA THR A 45 5.52 -11.79 -11.71
C THR A 45 6.74 -11.56 -10.83
N SER A 46 6.59 -11.47 -9.51
CA SER A 46 7.71 -11.26 -8.58
C SER A 46 8.63 -12.48 -8.55
N THR A 47 9.94 -12.24 -8.74
CA THR A 47 11.02 -13.23 -8.68
C THR A 47 11.24 -13.80 -7.28
N ASP A 48 10.81 -13.09 -6.25
CA ASP A 48 11.08 -13.40 -4.84
C ASP A 48 10.11 -14.46 -4.27
N ILE A 49 9.03 -14.74 -4.98
CA ILE A 49 8.00 -15.70 -4.58
C ILE A 49 8.27 -17.07 -5.19
N ASN A 50 8.10 -18.12 -4.38
CA ASN A 50 8.29 -19.50 -4.83
C ASN A 50 7.30 -19.90 -5.93
N GLU A 51 7.72 -20.78 -6.82
CA GLU A 51 6.91 -21.24 -7.95
C GLU A 51 5.59 -21.91 -7.52
N SER A 52 5.60 -22.59 -6.37
CA SER A 52 4.39 -23.18 -5.77
C SER A 52 3.37 -22.10 -5.37
N ASP A 53 3.85 -21.03 -4.74
CA ASP A 53 2.98 -19.94 -4.26
C ASP A 53 2.47 -19.10 -5.42
N ARG A 54 3.30 -18.86 -6.46
CA ARG A 54 2.85 -18.21 -7.70
C ARG A 54 1.68 -18.95 -8.35
N LYS A 55 1.77 -20.28 -8.44
CA LYS A 55 0.67 -21.11 -8.98
C LYS A 55 -0.58 -21.02 -8.11
N ALA A 56 -0.42 -20.97 -6.78
CA ALA A 56 -1.54 -20.77 -5.87
C ALA A 56 -2.20 -19.40 -6.07
N TYR A 57 -1.41 -18.33 -6.23
CA TYR A 57 -1.91 -16.99 -6.53
C TYR A 57 -2.64 -16.94 -7.87
N GLN A 58 -2.10 -17.58 -8.90
CA GLN A 58 -2.73 -17.65 -10.22
C GLN A 58 -4.09 -18.38 -10.17
N SER A 59 -4.16 -19.50 -9.43
CA SER A 59 -5.41 -20.23 -9.23
C SER A 59 -6.44 -19.37 -8.49
N LEU A 60 -6.01 -18.69 -7.41
CA LEU A 60 -6.89 -17.83 -6.63
C LEU A 60 -7.38 -16.63 -7.44
N ALA A 61 -6.52 -16.03 -8.28
CA ALA A 61 -6.89 -14.96 -9.18
C ALA A 61 -7.97 -15.41 -10.17
N MET A 62 -7.84 -16.60 -10.78
CA MET A 62 -8.87 -17.16 -11.67
C MET A 62 -10.20 -17.37 -10.96
N ASP A 63 -10.18 -17.90 -9.73
CA ASP A 63 -11.39 -18.13 -8.95
C ASP A 63 -12.13 -16.84 -8.58
N ILE A 64 -11.38 -15.77 -8.31
CA ILE A 64 -11.94 -14.45 -8.01
C ILE A 64 -12.47 -13.80 -9.30
N PHE A 65 -11.65 -13.72 -10.35
CA PHE A 65 -11.95 -12.93 -11.53
C PHE A 65 -12.89 -13.61 -12.53
N SER A 66 -13.11 -14.93 -12.40
CA SER A 66 -14.21 -15.62 -13.10
C SER A 66 -15.60 -15.17 -12.62
N LYS A 67 -15.71 -14.67 -11.39
CA LYS A 67 -16.96 -14.18 -10.79
C LYS A 67 -17.06 -12.66 -10.77
N HIS A 68 -15.92 -11.98 -10.79
CA HIS A 68 -15.82 -10.53 -10.64
C HIS A 68 -14.87 -9.96 -11.69
N GLU A 69 -15.38 -9.15 -12.63
CA GLU A 69 -14.48 -8.51 -13.59
C GLU A 69 -13.41 -7.67 -12.87
N PRO A 70 -12.16 -7.65 -13.36
CA PRO A 70 -11.06 -6.86 -12.79
C PRO A 70 -11.19 -5.37 -13.14
N ARG A 71 -12.39 -4.81 -12.93
CA ARG A 71 -12.74 -3.42 -13.17
C ARG A 71 -13.52 -2.90 -11.98
N ASP A 72 -13.23 -1.66 -11.60
CA ASP A 72 -13.95 -1.01 -10.51
C ASP A 72 -15.22 -0.37 -11.07
N GLN A 73 -16.38 -0.77 -10.53
CA GLN A 73 -17.68 -0.15 -10.86
C GLN A 73 -17.94 1.12 -10.03
N ARG A 74 -17.05 1.44 -9.08
CA ARG A 74 -17.21 2.58 -8.17
C ARG A 74 -16.62 3.84 -8.78
N HIS A 75 -17.29 4.97 -8.54
CA HIS A 75 -16.71 6.29 -8.79
C HIS A 75 -15.38 6.43 -8.02
N LYS A 76 -14.38 7.02 -8.67
CA LYS A 76 -13.14 7.41 -7.99
C LYS A 76 -13.48 8.34 -6.81
N PRO A 77 -12.93 8.11 -5.60
CA PRO A 77 -13.04 9.09 -4.53
C PRO A 77 -12.40 10.41 -4.96
N GLU A 78 -12.98 11.54 -4.53
CA GLU A 78 -12.53 12.89 -4.89
C GLU A 78 -11.08 13.18 -4.50
N LEU A 79 -10.58 12.52 -3.45
CA LEU A 79 -9.18 12.50 -3.05
C LEU A 79 -8.59 11.13 -3.37
N ASP A 80 -8.08 10.99 -4.59
CA ASP A 80 -7.26 9.84 -4.95
C ASP A 80 -5.90 10.05 -4.26
N MET A 81 -5.67 9.45 -3.09
CA MET A 81 -4.41 9.60 -2.34
C MET A 81 -3.17 9.12 -3.12
N LYS A 82 -3.36 8.49 -4.29
CA LYS A 82 -2.32 8.17 -5.27
C LYS A 82 -1.90 9.35 -6.15
N ASP A 83 -2.46 10.54 -5.98
CA ASP A 83 -1.89 11.74 -6.58
C ASP A 83 -0.48 11.94 -6.01
N ASP A 84 0.53 11.97 -6.89
CA ASP A 84 1.94 12.10 -6.52
C ASP A 84 2.23 13.38 -5.71
N ASN A 85 1.30 14.34 -5.71
CA ASN A 85 1.38 15.57 -4.93
C ASN A 85 0.90 15.41 -3.47
N ILE A 86 0.30 14.28 -3.10
CA ILE A 86 -0.21 14.06 -1.74
C ILE A 86 0.86 13.41 -0.88
N VAL A 87 1.39 14.18 0.06
CA VAL A 87 2.26 13.64 1.12
C VAL A 87 1.40 12.91 2.15
N VAL A 88 1.74 11.66 2.45
CA VAL A 88 1.03 10.84 3.44
C VAL A 88 1.83 10.74 4.73
N CYS A 89 1.14 10.91 5.86
CA CYS A 89 1.71 10.77 7.18
C CYS A 89 2.09 9.31 7.44
N LEU A 90 3.38 9.06 7.65
CA LEU A 90 3.94 7.74 7.96
C LEU A 90 3.29 7.09 9.19
N VAL A 91 2.87 7.89 10.18
CA VAL A 91 2.30 7.39 11.44
C VAL A 91 0.83 6.98 11.27
N THR A 92 0.03 7.83 10.61
CA THR A 92 -1.44 7.68 10.59
C THR A 92 -1.96 7.13 9.26
N GLY A 93 -1.14 7.14 8.22
CA GLY A 93 -1.55 6.80 6.85
C GLY A 93 -2.52 7.80 6.22
N ARG A 94 -2.70 9.00 6.82
CA ARG A 94 -3.59 10.06 6.30
C ARG A 94 -2.82 11.10 5.48
N PRO A 95 -3.47 11.78 4.52
CA PRO A 95 -2.86 12.94 3.85
C PRO A 95 -2.40 13.97 4.87
N ILE A 96 -1.21 14.53 4.68
CA ILE A 96 -0.73 15.70 5.40
C ILE A 96 -1.30 16.92 4.66
N LEU A 97 -2.17 17.66 5.34
CA LEU A 97 -2.76 18.91 4.83
C LEU A 97 -2.09 20.16 5.40
N ASP A 98 -1.30 19.98 6.46
CA ASP A 98 -0.61 21.05 7.16
C ASP A 98 0.61 21.52 6.35
N TYR A 99 0.88 22.83 6.37
CA TYR A 99 2.07 23.40 5.73
C TYR A 99 3.38 22.97 6.41
N GLU A 100 3.34 22.80 7.74
CA GLU A 100 4.48 22.35 8.53
C GLU A 100 4.31 20.89 8.93
N PHE A 101 5.29 20.06 8.55
CA PHE A 101 5.32 18.64 8.87
C PHE A 101 6.74 18.16 9.14
N TRP A 102 6.86 17.11 9.94
CA TRP A 102 8.15 16.47 10.20
C TRP A 102 8.55 15.57 9.03
N THR A 103 9.84 15.56 8.67
CA THR A 103 10.39 14.64 7.67
C THR A 103 11.65 13.98 8.21
N CYS A 104 11.72 12.65 8.14
CA CYS A 104 12.90 11.90 8.54
C CYS A 104 14.10 12.26 7.65
N THR A 105 15.24 12.60 8.26
CA THR A 105 16.47 12.92 7.50
C THR A 105 17.09 11.68 6.85
N THR A 106 16.84 10.47 7.40
CA THR A 106 17.35 9.20 6.90
C THR A 106 16.47 8.60 5.81
N CYS A 107 15.21 8.25 6.11
CA CYS A 107 14.32 7.58 5.15
C CYS A 107 13.46 8.52 4.30
N LYS A 108 13.55 9.83 4.53
CA LYS A 108 12.81 10.89 3.79
C LYS A 108 11.28 10.79 3.85
N ARG A 109 10.72 9.98 4.75
CA ARG A 109 9.27 9.90 4.97
C ARG A 109 8.79 10.99 5.91
N SER A 110 7.61 11.51 5.62
CA SER A 110 7.00 12.60 6.38
C SER A 110 5.95 12.09 7.36
N ALA A 111 5.75 12.83 8.45
CA ALA A 111 4.67 12.62 9.41
C ALA A 111 4.12 13.96 9.89
N MET A 112 2.86 13.97 10.30
CA MET A 112 2.26 15.13 10.96
C MET A 112 3.07 15.47 12.21
N SER A 113 3.42 16.75 12.41
CA SER A 113 4.31 17.17 13.52
C SER A 113 3.77 16.73 14.88
N GLN A 114 2.46 16.83 15.09
CA GLN A 114 1.78 16.39 16.31
C GLN A 114 2.00 14.90 16.65
N GLU A 115 2.12 14.04 15.63
CA GLU A 115 2.33 12.60 15.79
C GLU A 115 3.79 12.24 16.15
N MET A 116 4.71 13.20 15.99
CA MET A 116 6.14 13.03 16.27
C MET A 116 6.57 13.64 17.61
N ASN A 117 5.75 14.47 18.24
CA ASN A 117 6.07 15.19 19.48
C ASN A 117 6.57 14.30 20.63
N SER A 118 6.03 13.09 20.76
CA SER A 118 6.38 12.16 21.84
C SER A 118 7.33 11.04 21.41
N ARG A 119 7.86 11.09 20.18
CA ARG A 119 8.67 10.01 19.61
C ARG A 119 10.15 10.38 19.63
N LEU A 120 10.97 9.43 20.05
CA LEU A 120 12.44 9.58 20.06
C LEU A 120 13.11 8.99 18.81
N SER A 121 12.34 8.26 17.99
CA SER A 121 12.84 7.57 16.80
C SER A 121 11.82 7.60 15.67
N CYS A 122 12.31 7.58 14.42
CA CYS A 122 11.49 7.40 13.23
C CYS A 122 10.69 6.09 13.32
N PRO A 123 9.35 6.11 13.09
CA PRO A 123 8.52 4.90 13.13
C PRO A 123 8.85 3.84 12.08
N LEU A 124 9.53 4.23 10.99
CA LEU A 124 9.86 3.32 9.88
C LEU A 124 11.29 2.79 9.99
N CYS A 125 12.27 3.70 10.01
CA CYS A 125 13.68 3.31 9.95
C CYS A 125 14.38 3.33 11.32
N HIS A 126 13.68 3.71 12.39
CA HIS A 126 14.19 3.78 13.75
C HIS A 126 15.40 4.69 13.98
N SER A 127 15.75 5.56 13.02
CA SER A 127 16.75 6.63 13.23
C SER A 127 16.29 7.54 14.37
N SER A 128 17.24 8.09 15.15
CA SER A 128 16.92 9.12 16.15
C SER A 128 16.21 10.30 15.47
N VAL A 129 15.20 10.83 16.16
CA VAL A 129 14.51 12.08 15.77
C VAL A 129 15.36 13.28 16.19
#